data_AF-B7AWP7-F1
#
_entry.id   AF-B7AWP7-F1
#
_cell.length_a   1.000
_cell.length_b   1.000
_cell.length_c   1.000
_cell.angle_alpha   90.00
_cell.angle_beta   90.00
_cell.angle_gamma   90.00
#
_symmetry.space_group_name_H-M   'P 1'
#
loop_
_entity.id
_entity.type
_entity.pdbx_description
1 polymer ?
#
loop_
_entity_poly.entity_id
_entity_poly.type
_entity_poly.pdbx_seq_one_letter_code
_entity_poly.pdbx_strand_id
1 'polypeptide(L)'
;MHACLQQCGVRLTSNLIDDVKTVYHKEFDEALEEYNKKQTRQDRKIEDYFEHVAGKEQDMAVEIIIQIGDREFWKQFDDMKSYMKLSYQIILDELRKRLPQFVVANAVVHLDEDSPHMHIVGVPVADGYKKGFSKQVSKRKVFTKDVLSRVLQDELREVANKEVDDWFGEQIKEKSKGRNHDLSVAEYKVAQETKHLTQLQKQVEESDRAVKANKAIEKEYTYKKKNWSLIFHAWKVCGGLLSHY
;
A
#
# COMPACT_ATOMS: atom_id res chain seq x y z
N MET A 1 1.12 -31.62 10.38
CA MET A 1 0.67 -30.33 9.78
C MET A 1 1.25 -30.09 8.38
N HIS A 2 1.28 -31.10 7.50
CA HIS A 2 1.66 -30.91 6.09
C HIS A 2 0.51 -31.30 5.13
N ALA A 3 -0.58 -31.87 5.66
CA ALA A 3 -1.72 -32.33 4.87
C ALA A 3 -2.93 -31.37 4.85
N CYS A 4 -2.89 -30.26 5.60
CA CYS A 4 -4.02 -29.31 5.65
C CYS A 4 -3.89 -28.14 4.66
N LEU A 5 -2.74 -27.98 4.00
CA LEU A 5 -2.49 -26.88 3.06
C LEU A 5 -2.95 -27.17 1.63
N GLN A 6 -3.36 -28.40 1.32
CA GLN A 6 -3.85 -28.78 -0.02
C GLN A 6 -5.35 -28.51 -0.24
N GLN A 7 -6.10 -28.06 0.77
CA GLN A 7 -7.52 -27.69 0.66
C GLN A 7 -7.81 -26.19 0.70
N CYS A 8 -6.82 -25.35 0.97
CA CYS A 8 -6.95 -23.90 0.88
C CYS A 8 -6.45 -23.44 -0.49
N GLY A 9 -7.27 -22.74 -1.28
CA GLY A 9 -6.96 -22.28 -2.64
C GLY A 9 -5.89 -21.17 -2.72
N VAL A 10 -4.83 -21.28 -1.93
CA VAL A 10 -3.58 -20.51 -1.99
C VAL A 10 -2.53 -21.49 -2.53
N ARG A 11 -2.41 -21.55 -3.86
CA ARG A 11 -1.37 -22.34 -4.52
C ARG A 11 -0.08 -21.52 -4.51
N LEU A 12 0.90 -21.99 -3.74
CA LEU A 12 2.30 -21.58 -3.87
C LEU A 12 2.95 -22.41 -4.98
N THR A 13 2.63 -22.14 -6.26
CA THR A 13 3.37 -22.77 -7.37
C THR A 13 4.63 -21.95 -7.67
N SER A 14 5.64 -22.62 -8.22
CA SER A 14 6.96 -22.06 -8.50
C SER A 14 7.01 -21.12 -9.70
N ASN A 15 5.89 -20.83 -10.37
CA ASN A 15 5.86 -19.99 -11.55
C ASN A 15 4.50 -19.34 -11.79
N LEU A 16 4.37 -18.06 -11.45
CA LEU A 16 3.16 -17.24 -11.67
C LEU A 16 2.67 -17.31 -13.13
N ILE A 17 3.59 -17.43 -14.09
CA ILE A 17 3.24 -17.54 -15.51
C ILE A 17 2.47 -18.83 -15.79
N ASP A 18 2.84 -19.94 -15.16
CA ASP A 18 2.16 -21.22 -15.36
C ASP A 18 0.75 -21.22 -14.74
N ASP A 19 0.57 -20.55 -13.61
CA ASP A 19 -0.76 -20.33 -13.01
C ASP A 19 -1.65 -19.51 -13.95
N VAL A 20 -1.12 -18.44 -14.54
CA VAL A 20 -1.86 -17.62 -15.51
C VAL A 20 -2.18 -18.43 -16.76
N LYS A 21 -1.22 -19.17 -17.32
CA LYS A 21 -1.46 -20.08 -18.47
C LYS A 21 -2.56 -21.08 -18.18
N THR A 22 -2.59 -21.65 -16.97
CA THR A 22 -3.65 -22.57 -16.53
C THR A 22 -5.02 -21.91 -16.57
N VAL A 23 -5.14 -20.66 -16.11
CA VAL A 23 -6.40 -19.89 -16.21
C VAL A 23 -6.78 -19.65 -17.67
N TYR A 24 -5.81 -19.30 -18.52
CA TYR A 24 -6.09 -19.08 -19.94
C TYR A 24 -6.67 -20.33 -20.62
N HIS A 25 -6.01 -21.48 -20.46
CA HIS A 25 -6.49 -22.72 -21.05
C HIS A 25 -7.88 -23.10 -20.52
N LYS A 26 -8.07 -23.01 -19.21
CA LYS A 26 -9.36 -23.32 -18.58
C LYS A 26 -10.48 -22.41 -19.08
N GLU A 27 -10.24 -21.11 -19.22
CA GLU A 27 -11.30 -20.15 -19.51
C GLU A 27 -11.57 -19.95 -21.00
N PHE A 28 -10.58 -20.16 -21.87
CA PHE A 28 -10.70 -19.78 -23.29
C PHE A 28 -10.68 -20.95 -24.27
N ASP A 29 -10.11 -22.11 -23.94
CA ASP A 29 -9.88 -23.18 -24.94
C ASP A 29 -11.17 -23.68 -25.60
N GLU A 30 -12.23 -23.93 -24.82
CA GLU A 30 -13.52 -24.37 -25.36
C GLU A 30 -14.09 -23.33 -26.36
N ALA A 31 -14.12 -22.06 -25.95
CA ALA A 31 -14.60 -21.00 -26.81
C ALA A 31 -13.69 -20.81 -28.05
N LEU A 32 -12.39 -21.03 -27.91
CA LEU A 32 -11.39 -20.92 -28.97
C LEU A 32 -11.61 -21.99 -30.03
N GLU A 33 -11.87 -23.23 -29.62
CA GLU A 33 -12.23 -24.32 -30.52
C GLU A 33 -13.48 -23.97 -31.34
N GLU A 34 -14.54 -23.48 -30.69
CA GLU A 34 -15.76 -23.04 -31.38
C GLU A 34 -15.50 -21.90 -32.37
N TYR A 35 -14.64 -20.96 -32.01
CA TYR A 35 -14.24 -19.86 -32.88
C TYR A 35 -13.49 -20.38 -34.11
N ASN A 36 -12.51 -21.26 -33.91
CA ASN A 36 -11.66 -21.82 -34.97
C ASN A 36 -12.44 -22.72 -35.93
N LYS A 37 -13.44 -23.47 -35.45
CA LYS A 37 -14.36 -24.28 -36.29
C LYS A 37 -15.11 -23.43 -37.33
N LYS A 38 -15.33 -22.15 -37.04
CA LYS A 38 -16.02 -21.20 -37.94
C LYS A 38 -15.08 -20.51 -38.93
N GLN A 39 -13.76 -20.68 -38.80
CA GLN A 39 -12.77 -20.02 -39.67
C GLN A 39 -12.39 -20.91 -40.87
N THR A 40 -12.59 -20.40 -42.07
CA THR A 40 -12.15 -21.06 -43.32
C THR A 40 -10.70 -20.73 -43.70
N ARG A 41 -10.22 -19.56 -43.29
CA ARG A 41 -8.85 -19.09 -43.55
C ARG A 41 -7.92 -19.47 -42.41
N GLN A 42 -6.78 -20.09 -42.72
CA GLN A 42 -5.82 -20.54 -41.70
C GLN A 42 -5.20 -19.38 -40.91
N ASP A 43 -4.92 -18.25 -41.57
CA ASP A 43 -4.34 -17.06 -40.91
C ASP A 43 -5.28 -16.38 -39.89
N ARG A 44 -6.56 -16.78 -39.86
CA ARG A 44 -7.55 -16.27 -38.90
C ARG A 44 -7.76 -17.20 -37.70
N LYS A 45 -7.22 -18.41 -37.75
CA LYS A 45 -7.27 -19.32 -36.61
C LYS A 45 -6.26 -18.90 -35.57
N ILE A 46 -6.62 -19.11 -34.32
CA ILE A 46 -5.76 -18.83 -33.18
C ILE A 46 -5.35 -20.17 -32.60
N GLU A 47 -4.06 -20.51 -32.65
CA GLU A 47 -3.56 -21.80 -32.15
C GLU A 47 -3.59 -21.85 -30.63
N ASP A 48 -3.02 -20.84 -29.98
CA ASP A 48 -3.00 -20.68 -28.54
C ASP A 48 -3.41 -19.25 -28.16
N TYR A 49 -4.42 -19.12 -27.29
CA TYR A 49 -4.93 -17.79 -26.96
C TYR A 49 -4.01 -17.01 -26.02
N PHE A 50 -3.26 -17.67 -25.13
CA PHE A 50 -2.28 -17.00 -24.27
C PHE A 50 -1.19 -16.34 -25.11
N GLU A 51 -0.55 -17.08 -26.00
CA GLU A 51 0.50 -16.58 -26.90
C GLU A 51 -0.07 -15.51 -27.86
N HIS A 52 -1.31 -15.68 -28.32
CA HIS A 52 -1.98 -14.69 -29.16
C HIS A 52 -2.22 -13.34 -28.46
N VAL A 53 -2.53 -13.35 -27.16
CA VAL A 53 -2.69 -12.11 -26.38
C VAL A 53 -1.31 -11.55 -26.01
N ALA A 54 -0.31 -12.40 -25.73
CA ALA A 54 1.06 -11.99 -25.41
C ALA A 54 1.75 -11.25 -26.56
N GLY A 55 1.42 -11.59 -27.81
CA GLY A 55 1.87 -10.89 -29.00
C GLY A 55 1.21 -9.53 -29.27
N LYS A 56 0.34 -9.04 -28.38
CA LYS A 56 -0.39 -7.77 -28.54
C LYS A 56 -0.03 -6.77 -27.45
N GLU A 57 -0.24 -5.49 -27.75
CA GLU A 57 -0.12 -4.40 -26.78
C GLU A 57 -1.38 -4.32 -25.89
N GLN A 58 -1.54 -5.29 -24.99
CA GLN A 58 -2.61 -5.30 -23.98
C GLN A 58 -2.21 -6.07 -22.72
N ASP A 59 -2.89 -5.76 -21.61
CA ASP A 59 -2.67 -6.45 -20.33
C ASP A 59 -3.11 -7.92 -20.39
N MET A 60 -2.20 -8.83 -20.04
CA MET A 60 -2.46 -10.27 -19.93
C MET A 60 -3.20 -10.65 -18.64
N ALA A 61 -2.78 -10.01 -17.55
CA ALA A 61 -3.30 -10.23 -16.21
C ALA A 61 -3.32 -8.89 -15.47
N VAL A 62 -4.07 -8.84 -14.38
CA VAL A 62 -4.14 -7.69 -13.49
C VAL A 62 -3.78 -8.15 -12.09
N GLU A 63 -2.99 -7.32 -11.40
CA GLU A 63 -2.67 -7.48 -9.99
C GLU A 63 -3.54 -6.54 -9.15
N ILE A 64 -4.12 -7.07 -8.08
CA ILE A 64 -4.80 -6.32 -7.03
C ILE A 64 -4.00 -6.51 -5.75
N ILE A 65 -3.58 -5.38 -5.15
CA ILE A 65 -2.89 -5.39 -3.86
C ILE A 65 -3.89 -4.97 -2.78
N ILE A 66 -4.05 -5.80 -1.75
CA ILE A 66 -4.88 -5.50 -0.59
C ILE A 66 -3.98 -5.37 0.63
N GLN A 67 -3.88 -4.16 1.15
CA GLN A 67 -3.20 -3.85 2.40
C GLN A 67 -4.23 -3.42 3.44
N ILE A 68 -4.09 -3.93 4.65
CA ILE A 68 -4.95 -3.56 5.78
C ILE A 68 -4.05 -2.97 6.85
N GLY A 69 -4.34 -1.74 7.27
CA GLY A 69 -3.49 -1.00 8.20
C GLY A 69 -2.23 -0.41 7.54
N ASP A 70 -1.74 0.68 8.13
CA ASP A 70 -0.46 1.28 7.74
C ASP A 70 0.67 0.83 8.69
N ARG A 71 1.89 1.29 8.44
CA ARG A 71 3.06 0.94 9.25
C ARG A 71 2.89 1.29 10.73
N GLU A 72 2.23 2.40 11.05
CA GLU A 72 2.06 2.83 12.45
C GLU A 72 1.04 1.96 13.18
N PHE A 73 0.00 1.49 12.47
CA PHE A 73 -0.91 0.48 12.98
C PHE A 73 -0.15 -0.82 13.30
N TRP A 74 0.65 -1.34 12.37
CA TRP A 74 1.34 -2.62 12.56
C TRP A 74 2.47 -2.58 13.59
N LYS A 75 3.05 -1.42 13.89
CA LYS A 75 3.98 -1.27 15.03
C LYS A 75 3.31 -1.58 16.38
N GLN A 76 2.01 -1.36 16.51
CA GLN A 76 1.27 -1.63 17.74
C GLN A 76 0.79 -3.09 17.83
N PHE A 77 0.61 -3.76 16.69
CA PHE A 77 0.02 -5.10 16.57
C PHE A 77 0.96 -6.11 15.88
N ASP A 78 2.28 -5.96 16.03
CA ASP A 78 3.29 -6.76 15.29
C ASP A 78 3.13 -8.28 15.55
N ASP A 79 2.90 -8.66 16.81
CA ASP A 79 2.67 -10.06 17.21
C ASP A 79 1.37 -10.66 16.65
N MET A 80 0.46 -9.82 16.13
CA MET A 80 -0.85 -10.23 15.62
C MET A 80 -0.90 -10.34 14.09
N LYS A 81 0.20 -10.08 13.38
CA LYS A 81 0.25 -10.15 11.90
C LYS A 81 -0.20 -11.51 11.34
N SER A 82 0.01 -12.61 12.07
CA SER A 82 -0.41 -13.95 11.62
C SER A 82 -1.93 -14.11 11.51
N TYR A 83 -2.72 -13.36 12.28
CA TYR A 83 -4.19 -13.42 12.23
C TYR A 83 -4.73 -12.89 10.90
N MET A 84 -3.97 -12.02 10.22
CA MET A 84 -4.36 -11.47 8.91
C MET A 84 -4.51 -12.51 7.82
N LYS A 85 -3.87 -13.68 7.94
CA LYS A 85 -4.01 -14.75 6.93
C LYS A 85 -5.47 -15.14 6.75
N LEU A 86 -6.23 -15.22 7.84
CA LEU A 86 -7.65 -15.59 7.77
C LEU A 86 -8.49 -14.46 7.16
N SER A 87 -8.27 -13.22 7.58
CA SER A 87 -8.98 -12.06 7.01
C SER A 87 -8.70 -11.89 5.52
N TYR A 88 -7.45 -12.08 5.08
CA TYR A 88 -7.12 -12.09 3.66
C TYR A 88 -7.80 -13.22 2.89
N GLN A 89 -7.89 -14.41 3.47
CA GLN A 89 -8.62 -15.51 2.85
C GLN A 89 -10.11 -15.16 2.66
N ILE A 90 -10.74 -14.58 3.68
CA ILE A 90 -12.14 -14.13 3.63
C ILE A 90 -12.34 -13.08 2.54
N ILE A 91 -11.46 -12.07 2.48
CA ILE A 91 -11.51 -11.01 1.47
C ILE A 91 -11.29 -11.57 0.06
N LEU A 92 -10.36 -12.51 -0.11
CA LEU A 92 -10.12 -13.17 -1.40
C LEU A 92 -11.36 -13.95 -1.87
N ASP A 93 -12.01 -14.66 -0.96
CA ASP A 93 -13.22 -15.43 -1.29
C ASP A 93 -14.40 -14.51 -1.61
N GLU A 94 -14.55 -13.39 -0.90
CA GLU A 94 -15.54 -12.36 -1.24
C GLU A 94 -15.24 -11.69 -2.59
N LEU A 95 -13.97 -11.43 -2.91
CA LEU A 95 -13.56 -10.90 -4.22
C LEU A 95 -13.97 -11.87 -5.34
N ARG A 96 -13.68 -13.17 -5.18
CA ARG A 96 -14.06 -14.20 -6.15
C ARG A 96 -15.56 -14.28 -6.37
N LYS A 97 -16.36 -14.16 -5.30
CA LYS A 97 -17.83 -14.17 -5.39
C LYS A 97 -18.38 -12.93 -6.09
N ARG A 98 -17.85 -11.75 -5.77
CA ARG A 98 -18.38 -10.47 -6.25
C ARG A 98 -17.87 -10.08 -7.64
N LEU A 99 -16.67 -10.53 -8.00
CA LEU A 99 -16.05 -10.27 -9.29
C LEU A 99 -15.63 -11.57 -9.99
N PRO A 100 -16.58 -12.45 -10.38
CA PRO A 100 -16.27 -13.73 -11.00
C PRO A 100 -15.60 -13.60 -12.38
N GLN A 101 -15.74 -12.45 -13.04
CA GLN A 101 -15.06 -12.12 -14.29
C GLN A 101 -13.55 -11.88 -14.09
N PHE A 102 -13.10 -11.65 -12.87
CA PHE A 102 -11.68 -11.61 -12.54
C PHE A 102 -11.26 -12.97 -12.00
N VAL A 103 -10.76 -13.83 -12.90
CA VAL A 103 -10.40 -15.20 -12.55
C VAL A 103 -9.02 -15.20 -11.91
N VAL A 104 -8.98 -15.40 -10.59
CA VAL A 104 -7.75 -15.41 -9.80
C VAL A 104 -6.87 -16.59 -10.22
N ALA A 105 -5.65 -16.28 -10.67
CA ALA A 105 -4.62 -17.26 -10.99
C ALA A 105 -3.78 -17.58 -9.74
N ASN A 106 -3.36 -16.53 -9.02
CA ASN A 106 -2.45 -16.64 -7.90
C ASN A 106 -2.76 -15.60 -6.81
N ALA A 107 -2.52 -15.93 -5.55
CA ALA A 107 -2.61 -15.00 -4.43
C ALA A 107 -1.51 -15.27 -3.40
N VAL A 108 -0.73 -14.25 -3.05
CA VAL A 108 0.40 -14.33 -2.11
C VAL A 108 0.22 -13.29 -1.03
N VAL A 109 0.44 -13.68 0.23
CA VAL A 109 0.42 -12.79 1.39
C VAL A 109 1.84 -12.57 1.87
N HIS A 110 2.29 -11.32 1.88
CA HIS A 110 3.54 -10.90 2.49
C HIS A 110 3.25 -10.44 3.93
N LEU A 111 3.90 -11.07 4.90
CA LEU A 111 3.78 -10.74 6.34
C LEU A 111 5.10 -10.25 6.95
N ASP A 112 6.19 -10.43 6.22
CA ASP A 112 7.57 -10.10 6.57
C ASP A 112 7.95 -8.65 6.26
N GLU A 113 7.07 -7.90 5.61
CA GLU A 113 7.24 -6.47 5.34
C GLU A 113 6.68 -5.58 6.48
N ASP A 114 6.88 -4.25 6.36
CA ASP A 114 6.44 -3.24 7.34
C ASP A 114 4.92 -3.36 7.65
N SER A 115 4.11 -3.66 6.63
CA SER A 115 2.67 -3.88 6.75
C SER A 115 2.26 -5.10 5.94
N PRO A 116 1.56 -6.08 6.54
CA PRO A 116 0.89 -7.16 5.84
C PRO A 116 0.11 -6.68 4.63
N HIS A 117 0.31 -7.36 3.49
CA HIS A 117 -0.46 -7.11 2.28
C HIS A 117 -0.52 -8.37 1.41
N MET A 118 -1.58 -8.45 0.61
CA MET A 118 -1.86 -9.57 -0.28
C MET A 118 -1.81 -9.10 -1.73
N HIS A 119 -1.00 -9.78 -2.54
CA HIS A 119 -0.98 -9.66 -3.99
C HIS A 119 -1.91 -10.71 -4.59
N ILE A 120 -2.85 -10.28 -5.44
CA ILE A 120 -3.79 -11.16 -6.14
C ILE A 120 -3.61 -10.94 -7.63
N VAL A 121 -3.12 -11.95 -8.33
CA VAL A 121 -2.97 -11.91 -9.79
C VAL A 121 -4.10 -12.71 -10.42
N GLY A 122 -4.79 -12.10 -11.38
CA GLY A 122 -5.90 -12.75 -12.07
C GLY A 122 -6.08 -12.24 -13.51
N VAL A 123 -6.87 -12.99 -14.26
CA VAL A 123 -7.17 -12.70 -15.67
C VAL A 123 -8.55 -12.06 -15.77
N PRO A 124 -8.68 -10.84 -16.33
CA PRO A 124 -9.98 -10.22 -16.55
C PRO A 124 -10.66 -10.83 -17.78
N VAL A 125 -11.56 -11.79 -17.56
CA VAL A 125 -12.30 -12.51 -18.58
C VAL A 125 -13.61 -11.80 -18.88
N ALA A 126 -13.80 -11.41 -20.15
CA ALA A 126 -15.03 -10.80 -20.62
C ALA A 126 -15.64 -11.57 -21.78
N ASP A 127 -16.95 -11.73 -21.78
CA ASP A 127 -17.70 -12.44 -22.82
C ASP A 127 -18.64 -11.49 -23.61
N GLY A 128 -19.51 -12.08 -24.41
CA GLY A 128 -20.56 -11.37 -25.14
C GLY A 128 -20.07 -10.53 -26.32
N TYR A 129 -18.88 -10.79 -26.85
CA TYR A 129 -18.41 -10.11 -28.06
C TYR A 129 -19.19 -10.62 -29.29
N LYS A 130 -19.89 -9.71 -29.97
CA LYS A 130 -20.74 -10.04 -31.13
C LYS A 130 -19.95 -10.31 -32.42
N LYS A 131 -18.69 -9.87 -32.48
CA LYS A 131 -17.81 -10.00 -33.66
C LYS A 131 -16.51 -10.67 -33.22
N GLY A 132 -16.03 -11.61 -34.02
CA GLY A 132 -14.77 -12.31 -33.75
C GLY A 132 -14.90 -13.33 -32.61
N PHE A 133 -13.84 -13.43 -31.81
CA PHE A 133 -13.79 -14.34 -30.67
C PHE A 133 -14.71 -13.85 -29.55
N SER A 134 -15.65 -14.69 -29.08
CA SER A 134 -16.76 -14.28 -28.20
C SER A 134 -16.35 -14.02 -26.75
N LYS A 135 -15.27 -14.66 -26.28
CA LYS A 135 -14.72 -14.58 -24.93
C LYS A 135 -13.27 -14.09 -25.03
N GLN A 136 -12.94 -12.98 -24.38
CA GLN A 136 -11.64 -12.33 -24.53
C GLN A 136 -11.12 -11.78 -23.19
N VAL A 137 -9.80 -11.61 -23.09
CA VAL A 137 -9.21 -10.83 -21.99
C VAL A 137 -9.57 -9.35 -22.18
N SER A 138 -10.15 -8.72 -21.16
CA SER A 138 -10.49 -7.31 -21.23
C SER A 138 -10.58 -6.62 -19.87
N LYS A 139 -9.47 -5.99 -19.46
CA LYS A 139 -9.41 -5.14 -18.26
C LYS A 139 -10.51 -4.08 -18.24
N ARG A 140 -10.74 -3.41 -19.37
CA ARG A 140 -11.73 -2.31 -19.48
C ARG A 140 -13.17 -2.77 -19.26
N LYS A 141 -13.54 -3.98 -19.71
CA LYS A 141 -14.90 -4.51 -19.51
C LYS A 141 -15.12 -5.01 -18.08
N VAL A 142 -14.09 -5.60 -17.47
CA VAL A 142 -14.16 -6.16 -16.11
C VAL A 142 -14.06 -5.06 -15.05
N PHE A 143 -13.04 -4.18 -15.15
CA PHE A 143 -12.77 -3.11 -14.18
C PHE A 143 -13.44 -1.80 -14.60
N THR A 144 -14.77 -1.79 -14.58
CA THR A 144 -15.55 -0.57 -14.81
C THR A 144 -15.50 0.37 -13.62
N LYS A 145 -15.94 1.62 -13.79
CA LYS A 145 -16.07 2.57 -12.68
C LYS A 145 -16.93 2.02 -11.54
N ASP A 146 -18.04 1.33 -11.87
CA ASP A 146 -18.92 0.70 -10.87
C ASP A 146 -18.18 -0.40 -10.09
N VAL A 147 -17.45 -1.28 -10.77
CA VAL A 147 -16.68 -2.33 -10.10
C VAL A 147 -15.62 -1.74 -9.18
N LEU A 148 -14.88 -0.73 -9.65
CA LEU A 148 -13.86 -0.07 -8.84
C LEU A 148 -14.47 0.63 -7.62
N SER A 149 -15.56 1.38 -7.78
CA SER A 149 -16.15 2.14 -6.68
C SER A 149 -16.99 1.29 -5.73
N ARG A 150 -17.88 0.45 -6.25
CA ARG A 150 -18.86 -0.30 -5.47
C ARG A 150 -18.27 -1.60 -4.97
N VAL A 151 -17.74 -2.43 -5.87
CA VAL A 151 -17.27 -3.78 -5.49
C VAL A 151 -15.97 -3.69 -4.69
N LEU A 152 -14.95 -2.99 -5.22
CA LEU A 152 -13.63 -2.95 -4.58
C LEU A 152 -13.55 -1.98 -3.40
N GLN A 153 -14.07 -0.75 -3.55
CA GLN A 153 -13.88 0.31 -2.55
C GLN A 153 -14.97 0.39 -1.48
N ASP A 154 -16.18 -0.10 -1.75
CA ASP A 154 -17.28 -0.09 -0.78
C ASP A 154 -17.50 -1.49 -0.19
N GLU A 155 -17.97 -2.44 -1.00
CA GLU A 155 -18.37 -3.77 -0.52
C GLU A 155 -17.22 -4.59 0.07
N LEU A 156 -16.09 -4.71 -0.64
CA LEU A 156 -14.92 -5.43 -0.11
C LEU A 156 -14.29 -4.71 1.07
N ARG A 157 -14.37 -3.38 1.09
CA ARG A 157 -13.89 -2.61 2.23
C ARG A 157 -14.74 -2.83 3.46
N GLU A 158 -16.05 -2.97 3.33
CA GLU A 158 -16.94 -3.28 4.44
C GLU A 158 -16.60 -4.65 5.05
N VAL A 159 -16.32 -5.65 4.21
CA VAL A 159 -15.82 -6.96 4.67
C VAL A 159 -14.50 -6.80 5.41
N ALA A 160 -13.54 -6.07 4.86
CA ALA A 160 -12.26 -5.83 5.51
C ALA A 160 -12.41 -5.05 6.82
N ASN A 161 -13.32 -4.08 6.88
CA ASN A 161 -13.57 -3.27 8.06
C ASN A 161 -14.17 -4.10 9.19
N LYS A 162 -15.09 -5.01 8.86
CA LYS A 162 -15.63 -5.96 9.83
C LYS A 162 -14.53 -6.86 10.42
N GLU A 163 -13.65 -7.40 9.57
CA GLU A 163 -12.52 -8.19 10.05
C GLU A 163 -11.61 -7.37 10.97
N VAL A 164 -11.31 -6.11 10.62
CA VAL A 164 -10.47 -5.25 11.47
C VAL A 164 -11.14 -4.96 12.81
N ASP A 165 -12.45 -4.72 12.83
CA ASP A 165 -13.21 -4.49 14.06
C ASP A 165 -13.24 -5.75 14.94
N ASP A 166 -13.53 -6.91 14.36
CA ASP A 166 -13.62 -8.18 15.07
C ASP A 166 -12.27 -8.59 15.72
N TRP A 167 -11.15 -8.33 15.04
CA TRP A 167 -9.81 -8.72 15.52
C TRP A 167 -9.08 -7.66 16.36
N PHE A 168 -9.29 -6.38 16.06
CA PHE A 168 -8.50 -5.28 16.62
C PHE A 168 -9.36 -4.21 17.33
N GLY A 169 -10.68 -4.24 17.19
CA GLY A 169 -11.57 -3.19 17.71
C GLY A 169 -11.35 -1.82 17.06
N GLU A 170 -10.82 -1.82 15.84
CA GLU A 170 -10.41 -0.63 15.09
C GLU A 170 -11.23 -0.49 13.80
N GLN A 171 -11.22 0.71 13.24
CA GLN A 171 -11.96 1.02 12.01
C GLN A 171 -11.02 1.53 10.92
N ILE A 172 -11.23 1.06 9.69
CA ILE A 172 -10.46 1.52 8.53
C ILE A 172 -10.78 3.00 8.28
N LYS A 173 -9.73 3.83 8.15
CA LYS A 173 -9.81 5.26 7.81
C LYS A 173 -10.78 5.50 6.65
N GLU A 174 -11.51 6.61 6.62
CA GLU A 174 -12.44 6.94 5.52
C GLU A 174 -11.75 7.02 4.15
N LYS A 175 -12.51 6.81 3.06
CA LYS A 175 -11.96 6.94 1.68
C LYS A 175 -11.72 8.40 1.36
N SER A 176 -10.57 8.70 0.76
CA SER A 176 -10.32 9.99 0.12
C SER A 176 -11.31 10.22 -1.02
N LYS A 177 -11.79 11.47 -1.14
CA LYS A 177 -12.60 11.90 -2.29
C LYS A 177 -11.68 12.42 -3.39
N GLY A 178 -11.91 12.01 -4.64
CA GLY A 178 -11.17 12.49 -5.81
C GLY A 178 -10.34 11.40 -6.49
N ARG A 179 -9.48 11.81 -7.44
CA ARG A 179 -8.48 10.91 -8.03
C ARG A 179 -7.29 10.80 -7.08
N ASN A 180 -6.92 9.58 -6.73
CA ASN A 180 -5.67 9.34 -6.04
C ASN A 180 -4.50 9.54 -7.02
N HIS A 181 -3.41 10.08 -6.50
CA HIS A 181 -2.13 10.09 -7.22
C HIS A 181 -1.36 8.86 -6.76
N ASP A 182 -1.45 7.79 -7.53
CA ASP A 182 -0.82 6.52 -7.22
C ASP A 182 0.69 6.65 -7.48
N LEU A 183 1.46 6.68 -6.40
CA LEU A 183 2.92 6.68 -6.44
C LEU A 183 3.41 5.24 -6.56
N SER A 184 4.41 5.00 -7.39
CA SER A 184 5.19 3.75 -7.32
C SER A 184 5.84 3.62 -5.94
N VAL A 185 6.24 2.40 -5.57
CA VAL A 185 6.93 2.14 -4.29
C VAL A 185 8.19 3.02 -4.15
N ALA A 186 8.93 3.21 -5.24
CA ALA A 186 10.12 4.06 -5.25
C ALA A 186 9.77 5.54 -5.03
N GLU A 187 8.79 6.06 -5.77
CA GLU A 187 8.32 7.45 -5.61
C GLU A 187 7.78 7.70 -4.19
N TYR A 188 7.05 6.74 -3.64
CA TYR A 188 6.55 6.80 -2.28
C TYR A 188 7.68 6.85 -1.25
N LYS A 189 8.69 5.97 -1.38
CA LYS A 189 9.87 5.98 -0.48
C LYS A 189 10.60 7.32 -0.51
N VAL A 190 10.86 7.86 -1.70
CA VAL A 190 11.47 9.18 -1.86
C VAL A 190 10.62 10.28 -1.22
N ALA A 191 9.29 10.24 -1.41
CA ALA A 191 8.39 11.21 -0.80
C ALA A 191 8.39 11.14 0.74
N GLN A 192 8.45 9.94 1.32
CA GLN A 192 8.54 9.75 2.77
C GLN A 192 9.89 10.25 3.34
N GLU A 193 10.99 9.90 2.69
CA GLU A 193 12.33 10.36 3.09
C GLU A 193 12.44 11.88 3.00
N THR A 194 11.90 12.49 1.94
CA THR A 194 11.88 13.95 1.77
C THR A 194 11.07 14.63 2.88
N LYS A 195 9.91 14.08 3.25
CA LYS A 195 9.12 14.58 4.38
C LYS A 195 9.87 14.48 5.70
N HIS A 196 10.54 13.35 5.95
CA HIS A 196 11.33 13.13 7.16
C HIS A 196 12.50 14.12 7.25
N LEU A 197 13.25 14.29 6.16
CA LEU A 197 14.33 15.28 6.08
C LEU A 197 13.83 16.70 6.33
N THR A 198 12.66 17.05 5.78
CA THR A 198 12.04 18.38 5.99
C THR A 198 11.66 18.60 7.46
N GLN A 199 11.14 17.57 8.15
CA GLN A 199 10.84 17.66 9.58
C GLN A 199 12.11 17.81 10.42
N LEU A 200 13.15 17.03 10.13
CA LEU A 200 14.45 17.14 10.79
C LEU A 200 15.06 18.53 10.60
N GLN A 201 14.99 19.09 9.38
CA GLN A 201 15.44 20.45 9.11
C GLN A 201 14.71 21.48 9.98
N LYS A 202 13.38 21.37 10.11
CA LYS A 202 12.61 22.27 10.99
C LYS A 202 13.03 22.14 12.46
N GLN A 203 13.24 20.92 12.96
CA GLN A 203 13.69 20.69 14.34
C GLN A 203 15.10 21.25 14.58
N VAL A 204 16.00 21.11 13.61
CA VAL A 204 17.35 21.70 13.67
C VAL A 204 17.26 23.22 13.69
N GLU A 205 16.43 23.84 12.83
CA GLU A 205 16.23 25.28 12.83
C GLU A 205 15.66 25.81 14.15
N GLU A 206 14.69 25.10 14.73
CA GLU A 206 14.11 25.43 16.04
C GLU A 206 15.16 25.30 17.16
N SER A 207 15.96 24.23 17.15
CA SER A 207 17.05 24.02 18.10
C SER A 207 18.12 25.11 17.97
N ASP A 208 18.50 25.48 16.75
CA ASP A 208 19.46 26.55 16.49
C ASP A 208 18.97 27.90 16.99
N ARG A 209 17.68 28.20 16.81
CA ARG A 209 17.06 29.42 17.38
C ARG A 209 17.11 29.40 18.90
N ALA A 210 16.78 28.26 19.53
CA ALA A 210 16.84 28.11 20.99
C ALA A 210 18.27 28.28 21.53
N VAL A 211 19.27 27.67 20.88
CA VAL A 211 20.68 27.80 21.25
C VAL A 211 21.15 29.25 21.13
N LYS A 212 20.76 29.95 20.05
CA LYS A 212 21.09 31.38 19.88
C LYS A 212 20.46 32.25 20.97
N ALA A 213 19.21 32.00 21.32
CA ALA A 213 18.52 32.70 22.39
C ALA A 213 19.20 32.46 23.75
N ASN A 214 19.52 31.21 24.09
CA ASN A 214 20.23 30.85 25.31
C ASN A 214 21.60 31.53 25.42
N LYS A 215 22.38 31.55 24.32
CA LYS A 215 23.66 32.27 24.28
C LYS A 215 23.50 33.78 24.47
N ALA A 216 22.43 34.39 23.97
CA ALA A 216 22.14 35.81 24.18
C ALA A 216 21.79 36.10 25.64
N ILE A 217 20.96 35.24 26.24
CA ILE A 217 20.59 35.30 27.66
C ILE A 217 21.85 35.18 28.54
N GLU A 218 22.73 34.20 28.29
CA GLU A 218 23.99 34.03 29.02
C GLU A 218 24.89 35.27 28.92
N LYS A 219 25.01 35.89 27.74
CA LYS A 219 25.75 37.14 27.56
C LYS A 219 25.15 38.28 28.38
N GLU A 220 23.83 38.38 28.44
CA GLU A 220 23.15 39.40 29.26
C GLU A 220 23.36 39.15 30.76
N TYR A 221 23.21 37.91 31.22
CA TYR A 221 23.47 37.53 32.61
C TYR A 221 24.92 37.81 33.02
N THR A 222 25.89 37.43 32.18
CA THR A 222 27.31 37.69 32.46
C THR A 222 27.63 39.18 32.47
N TYR A 223 27.03 39.98 31.57
CA TYR A 223 27.15 41.43 31.57
C TYR A 223 26.58 42.06 32.85
N LYS A 224 25.34 41.70 33.23
CA LYS A 224 24.70 42.16 34.48
C LYS A 224 25.53 41.78 35.71
N LYS A 225 26.03 40.54 35.78
CA LYS A 225 26.90 40.07 36.88
C LYS A 225 28.21 40.87 36.97
N LYS A 226 28.87 41.14 35.84
CA LYS A 226 30.07 42.00 35.81
C LYS A 226 29.76 43.43 36.26
N ASN A 227 28.67 44.01 35.78
CA ASN A 227 28.28 45.38 36.14
C ASN A 227 27.92 45.48 37.64
N TRP A 228 27.16 44.52 38.17
CA TRP A 228 26.88 44.45 39.61
C TRP A 228 28.16 44.28 40.44
N SER A 229 29.10 43.45 39.98
CA SER A 229 30.41 43.31 40.63
C SER A 229 31.20 44.61 40.62
N LEU A 230 31.18 45.38 39.52
CA LEU A 230 31.84 46.70 39.44
C LEU A 230 31.18 47.71 40.38
N ILE A 231 29.85 47.76 40.45
CA ILE A 231 29.11 48.60 41.40
C ILE A 231 29.47 48.22 42.84
N PHE A 232 29.51 46.91 43.16
CA PHE A 232 29.88 46.43 44.48
C PHE A 232 31.33 46.77 44.83
N HIS A 233 32.27 46.66 43.88
CA HIS A 233 33.67 47.09 44.07
C HIS A 233 33.78 48.61 44.24
N ALA A 234 33.06 49.42 43.45
CA ALA A 234 33.02 50.87 43.60
C ALA A 234 32.48 51.28 44.98
N TRP A 235 31.43 50.61 45.47
CA TRP A 235 30.90 50.80 46.82
C TRP A 235 31.91 50.39 47.90
N LYS A 236 32.66 49.30 47.67
CA LYS A 236 33.76 48.84 48.56
C LYS A 236 34.96 49.80 48.58
N VAL A 237 35.14 50.61 47.54
CA VAL A 237 36.18 51.66 47.46
C VAL A 237 35.71 52.99 48.09
N CYS A 238 34.40 53.25 48.19
CA CYS A 238 33.86 54.45 48.83
C CYS A 238 33.54 54.30 50.33
N GLY A 239 33.75 53.12 50.92
CA GLY A 239 33.58 52.86 52.36
C GLY A 239 34.89 52.94 53.15
N GLY A 240 35.66 54.01 52.97
CA GLY A 240 36.85 54.32 53.77
C GLY A 240 36.64 55.59 54.58
N LEU A 241 36.81 55.46 55.90
CA LEU A 241 36.71 56.46 56.98
C LEU A 241 35.30 56.95 57.36
N LEU A 242 34.78 56.36 58.44
CA LEU A 242 34.43 57.14 59.62
C LEU A 242 35.10 56.51 60.85
N SER A 243 36.23 57.10 61.23
CA SER A 243 36.86 56.95 62.54
C SER A 243 36.54 58.21 63.36
N HIS A 244 36.25 57.99 64.64
CA HIS A 244 36.30 58.89 65.79
C HIS A 244 35.01 59.55 66.30
N TYR A 245 34.87 59.30 67.62
CA TYR A 245 33.93 59.76 68.66
C TYR A 245 32.60 59.03 68.78
#